data_AF-A0A6A3IAP3-F1
#
_entry.id   AF-A0A6A3IAP3-F1
#
_cell.length_a   1.000
_cell.length_b   1.000
_cell.length_c   1.000
_cell.angle_alpha   90.00
_cell.angle_beta   90.00
_cell.angle_gamma   90.00
#
_symmetry.space_group_name_H-M   'P 1'
#
loop_
_entity.id
_entity.type
_entity.pdbx_description
1 polymer ?
#
loop_
_entity_poly.entity_id
_entity_poly.type
_entity_poly.pdbx_seq_one_letter_code
_entity_poly.pdbx_strand_id
1 'polypeptide(L)'
;MIPHELLLQWGELEAYDLQIATLSSVIGHDDVPTSAKEYCRSWLAACTAAAGAARDRQLAKDPQRWKRLQGLYPAAPDCACPPGVREESWYILHTLPHAVWAWKATPWGCLPKSQLGTSFKAHPAVQQVCQHIVDDAAWGFTVLLPTGITWGARLDAMAAGLAAAPRR
;
A
#
# COMPACT_ATOMS: atom_id res chain seq x y z
N MET A 1 -9.39 -0.30 -20.80
CA MET A 1 -9.79 0.03 -19.42
C MET A 1 -9.78 -1.27 -18.62
N ILE A 2 -9.08 -1.33 -17.48
CA ILE A 2 -9.02 -2.53 -16.65
C ILE A 2 -10.40 -2.70 -15.97
N PRO A 3 -11.01 -3.91 -15.98
CA PRO A 3 -12.24 -4.16 -15.24
C PRO A 3 -12.07 -3.88 -13.74
N HIS A 4 -13.10 -3.33 -13.10
CA HIS A 4 -13.03 -2.90 -11.69
C HIS A 4 -12.63 -4.04 -10.75
N GLU A 5 -13.17 -5.25 -10.95
CA GLU A 5 -12.81 -6.43 -10.14
C GLU A 5 -11.34 -6.80 -10.28
N LEU A 6 -10.78 -6.72 -11.49
CA LEU A 6 -9.38 -7.02 -11.75
C LEU A 6 -8.45 -5.96 -11.11
N LEU A 7 -8.90 -4.71 -11.05
CA LEU A 7 -8.20 -3.64 -10.35
C LEU A 7 -8.17 -3.87 -8.83
N LEU A 8 -9.29 -4.27 -8.22
CA LEU A 8 -9.33 -4.60 -6.79
C LEU A 8 -8.48 -5.83 -6.48
N GLN A 9 -8.51 -6.85 -7.33
CA GLN A 9 -7.66 -8.03 -7.19
C GLN A 9 -6.17 -7.66 -7.28
N TRP A 10 -5.79 -6.76 -8.19
CA TRP A 10 -4.42 -6.26 -8.24
C TRP A 10 -4.04 -5.53 -6.96
N GLY A 11 -4.90 -4.63 -6.46
CA GLY A 11 -4.66 -3.93 -5.21
C GLY A 11 -4.55 -4.86 -4.00
N GLU A 12 -5.33 -5.94 -3.95
CA GLU A 12 -5.21 -7.00 -2.93
C GLU A 12 -3.83 -7.67 -2.98
N LEU A 13 -3.34 -7.99 -4.18
CA LEU A 13 -2.02 -8.60 -4.38
C LEU A 13 -0.88 -7.66 -3.97
N GLU A 14 -0.95 -6.38 -4.34
CA GLU A 14 0.04 -5.37 -3.94
C GLU A 14 0.06 -5.17 -2.41
N ALA A 15 -1.11 -5.21 -1.76
CA ALA A 15 -1.20 -5.16 -0.30
C ALA A 15 -0.57 -6.40 0.35
N TYR A 16 -0.85 -7.59 -0.20
CA TYR A 16 -0.26 -8.85 0.26
C TYR A 16 1.26 -8.85 0.12
N ASP A 17 1.80 -8.45 -1.03
CA ASP A 17 3.24 -8.39 -1.27
C ASP A 17 3.93 -7.43 -0.29
N LEU A 18 3.32 -6.28 0.00
CA LEU A 18 3.80 -5.37 1.03
C LEU A 18 3.83 -6.03 2.42
N GLN A 19 2.76 -6.74 2.79
CA GLN A 19 2.66 -7.42 4.09
C GLN A 19 3.75 -8.48 4.25
N ILE A 20 3.96 -9.31 3.22
CA ILE A 20 5.01 -10.33 3.19
C ILE A 20 6.41 -9.72 3.26
N ALA A 21 6.66 -8.68 2.46
CA ALA A 21 7.93 -7.94 2.49
C ALA A 21 8.20 -7.31 3.86
N THR A 22 7.17 -6.77 4.50
CA THR A 22 7.26 -6.16 5.83
C THR A 22 7.61 -7.20 6.90
N LEU A 23 6.95 -8.35 6.90
CA LEU A 23 7.28 -9.46 7.82
C LEU A 23 8.73 -9.92 7.63
N SER A 24 9.16 -10.04 6.37
CA SER A 24 10.53 -10.44 6.03
C SER A 24 11.56 -9.42 6.50
N SER A 25 11.27 -8.12 6.34
CA SER A 25 12.11 -7.03 6.83
C SER A 25 12.24 -7.07 8.36
N VAL A 26 11.15 -7.24 9.11
CA VAL A 26 11.17 -7.35 10.57
C VAL A 26 12.05 -8.53 11.04
N ILE A 27 12.04 -9.65 10.34
CA ILE A 27 12.89 -10.81 10.64
C ILE A 27 14.38 -10.48 10.47
N GLY A 28 14.71 -9.69 9.45
CA GLY A 28 16.09 -9.34 9.07
C GLY A 28 16.73 -8.22 9.89
N HIS A 29 15.98 -7.45 10.67
CA HIS A 29 16.53 -6.35 11.47
C HIS A 29 17.12 -6.81 12.80
N ASP A 30 18.37 -6.44 13.08
CA ASP A 30 19.07 -6.87 14.30
C ASP A 30 18.40 -6.38 15.59
N ASP A 31 17.90 -5.14 15.59
CA ASP A 31 17.28 -4.48 16.75
C ASP A 31 15.89 -5.04 17.13
N VAL A 32 15.33 -5.96 16.34
CA VAL A 32 14.02 -6.56 16.61
C VAL A 32 14.14 -7.68 17.65
N PRO A 33 13.28 -7.71 18.70
CA PRO A 33 13.28 -8.78 19.70
C PRO A 33 13.13 -10.19 19.09
N THR A 34 13.84 -11.18 19.64
CA THR A 34 13.80 -12.57 19.16
C THR A 34 12.37 -13.13 19.11
N SER A 35 11.55 -12.83 20.12
CA SER A 35 10.14 -13.26 20.17
C SER A 35 9.31 -12.69 19.02
N ALA A 36 9.56 -11.44 18.61
CA ALA A 36 8.92 -10.83 17.46
C ALA A 36 9.41 -11.47 16.14
N LYS A 37 10.71 -11.75 16.02
CA LYS A 37 11.28 -12.45 14.84
C LYS A 37 10.68 -13.85 14.69
N GLU A 38 10.59 -14.63 15.76
CA GLU A 38 9.99 -15.96 15.77
C GLU A 38 8.51 -15.92 15.40
N TYR A 39 7.77 -14.96 15.96
CA TYR A 39 6.38 -14.73 15.60
C TYR A 39 6.23 -14.40 14.11
N CYS A 40 7.03 -13.48 13.56
CA CYS A 40 7.02 -13.14 12.14
C CYS A 40 7.41 -14.34 11.26
N ARG A 41 8.38 -15.18 11.65
CA ARG A 41 8.73 -16.40 10.89
C ARG A 41 7.58 -17.39 10.82
N SER A 42 6.94 -17.67 11.97
CA SER A 42 5.78 -18.56 12.04
C SER A 42 4.62 -18.02 11.21
N TRP A 43 4.36 -16.72 11.29
CA TRP A 43 3.30 -16.09 10.52
C TRP A 43 3.61 -16.09 9.02
N LEU A 44 4.82 -15.71 8.62
CA LEU A 44 5.26 -15.72 7.22
C LEU A 44 5.12 -17.12 6.60
N ALA A 45 5.56 -18.16 7.31
CA ALA A 45 5.40 -19.55 6.84
C ALA A 45 3.93 -19.96 6.67
N ALA A 46 3.04 -19.49 7.57
CA ALA A 46 1.61 -19.75 7.44
C ALA A 46 0.97 -18.97 6.26
N CYS A 47 1.48 -17.79 5.94
CA CYS A 47 1.03 -16.98 4.82
C CYS A 47 1.60 -17.42 3.47
N THR A 48 2.60 -18.30 3.41
CA THR A 48 3.16 -18.76 2.13
C THR A 48 2.89 -20.24 1.86
N ALA A 49 2.12 -20.89 2.73
CA ALA A 49 1.85 -22.33 2.68
C ALA A 49 1.09 -22.77 1.42
N ALA A 50 0.27 -21.89 0.83
CA ALA A 50 -0.47 -22.15 -0.39
C ALA A 50 -0.08 -21.19 -1.53
N ALA A 51 1.18 -20.76 -1.56
CA ALA A 51 1.76 -19.91 -2.61
C ALA A 51 0.96 -18.61 -2.89
N GLY A 52 0.39 -17.97 -1.87
CA GLY A 52 -0.33 -16.69 -2.01
C GLY A 52 -1.81 -16.84 -2.40
N ALA A 53 -2.39 -18.03 -2.22
CA ALA A 53 -3.82 -18.27 -2.39
C ALA A 53 -4.68 -17.34 -1.51
N ALA A 54 -6.01 -17.30 -1.72
CA ALA A 54 -6.90 -16.42 -0.95
C ALA A 54 -6.73 -16.56 0.57
N ARG A 55 -6.55 -17.79 1.08
CA ARG A 55 -6.29 -18.07 2.49
C ARG A 55 -5.03 -17.35 3.01
N ASP A 56 -3.96 -17.40 2.24
CA ASP A 56 -2.67 -16.79 2.58
C ASP A 56 -2.80 -15.27 2.72
N ARG A 57 -3.56 -14.65 1.81
CA ARG A 57 -3.86 -13.21 1.84
C ARG A 57 -4.74 -12.82 3.02
N GLN A 58 -5.75 -13.63 3.35
CA GLN A 58 -6.58 -13.42 4.55
C GLN A 58 -5.73 -13.47 5.84
N LEU A 59 -4.77 -14.40 5.92
CA LEU A 59 -3.86 -14.50 7.06
C LEU A 59 -2.88 -13.32 7.12
N ALA A 60 -2.38 -12.84 5.98
CA ALA A 60 -1.43 -11.73 5.93
C ALA A 60 -2.07 -10.38 6.34
N LYS A 61 -3.36 -10.17 6.03
CA LYS A 61 -4.06 -8.92 6.35
C LYS A 61 -4.71 -8.88 7.74
N ASP A 62 -4.66 -9.96 8.52
CA ASP A 62 -5.32 -10.10 9.82
C ASP A 62 -4.89 -9.00 10.82
N PRO A 63 -5.79 -8.04 11.17
CA PRO A 63 -5.45 -6.93 12.06
C PRO A 63 -5.03 -7.37 13.47
N GLN A 64 -5.53 -8.51 13.97
CA GLN A 64 -5.17 -8.99 15.31
C GLN A 64 -3.73 -9.49 15.35
N ARG A 65 -3.23 -10.04 14.24
CA ARG A 65 -1.83 -10.46 14.13
C ARG A 65 -0.88 -9.27 14.06
N TRP A 66 -1.25 -8.23 13.31
CA TRP A 66 -0.51 -6.96 13.30
C TRP A 66 -0.47 -6.32 14.68
N LYS A 67 -1.61 -6.26 15.38
CA LYS A 67 -1.68 -5.79 16.77
C LYS A 67 -0.83 -6.61 17.74
N ARG A 68 -0.82 -7.94 17.59
CA ARG A 68 0.03 -8.82 18.39
C ARG A 68 1.52 -8.57 18.14
N LEU A 69 1.91 -8.36 16.88
CA LEU A 69 3.29 -8.00 16.54
C LEU A 69 3.71 -6.70 17.22
N GLN A 70 2.86 -5.67 17.22
CA GLN A 70 3.11 -4.42 17.93
C GLN A 70 3.22 -4.61 19.46
N GLY A 71 2.48 -5.56 20.03
CA GLY A 71 2.64 -5.95 21.43
C GLY A 71 4.00 -6.57 21.76
N LEU A 72 4.64 -7.24 20.79
CA LEU A 72 5.98 -7.83 20.93
C LEU A 72 7.10 -6.85 20.58
N TYR A 73 6.83 -5.95 19.62
CA TYR A 73 7.76 -4.96 19.12
C TYR A 73 6.98 -3.66 18.84
N PRO A 74 6.94 -2.68 19.78
CA PRO A 74 6.10 -1.49 19.66
C PRO A 74 6.37 -0.61 18.44
N ALA A 75 7.58 -0.66 17.89
CA ALA A 75 7.95 0.06 16.67
C ALA A 75 7.61 -0.71 15.37
N ALA A 76 6.96 -1.87 15.48
CA ALA A 76 6.52 -2.62 14.32
C ALA A 76 5.53 -1.80 13.46
N PRO A 77 5.71 -1.80 12.12
CA PRO A 77 4.70 -1.24 11.23
C PRO A 77 3.39 -2.04 11.31
N ASP A 78 2.27 -1.35 11.04
CA ASP A 78 0.95 -1.96 10.88
C ASP A 78 0.52 -1.84 9.41
N CYS A 79 0.47 -2.98 8.73
CA CYS A 79 0.07 -3.08 7.33
C CYS A 79 -1.36 -3.64 7.16
N ALA A 80 -2.15 -3.69 8.24
CA ALA A 80 -3.57 -4.02 8.15
C ALA A 80 -4.37 -2.85 7.54
N CYS A 81 -5.52 -3.16 6.93
CA CYS A 81 -6.47 -2.13 6.56
C CYS A 81 -6.93 -1.37 7.83
N PRO A 82 -6.79 -0.03 7.86
CA PRO A 82 -7.32 0.81 8.93
C PRO A 82 -8.79 0.52 9.32
N PRO A 83 -9.14 0.48 10.62
CA PRO A 83 -10.54 0.45 11.04
C PRO A 83 -11.34 1.63 10.48
N GLY A 84 -12.54 1.35 9.96
CA GLY A 84 -13.42 2.36 9.37
C GLY A 84 -13.13 2.68 7.89
N VAL A 85 -12.10 2.06 7.29
CA VAL A 85 -11.79 2.20 5.87
C VAL A 85 -12.39 1.03 5.09
N ARG A 86 -13.04 1.34 3.95
CA ARG A 86 -13.51 0.35 2.99
C ARG A 86 -12.34 -0.41 2.40
N GLU A 87 -12.44 -1.73 2.36
CA GLU A 87 -11.36 -2.59 1.89
C GLU A 87 -11.06 -2.37 0.39
N GLU A 88 -12.06 -2.03 -0.40
CA GLU A 88 -11.88 -1.67 -1.81
C GLU A 88 -11.03 -0.40 -1.95
N SER A 89 -11.30 0.63 -1.14
CA SER A 89 -10.51 1.86 -1.14
C SER A 89 -9.07 1.62 -0.68
N TRP A 90 -8.87 0.69 0.25
CA TRP A 90 -7.55 0.23 0.65
C TRP A 90 -6.81 -0.43 -0.51
N TYR A 91 -7.46 -1.30 -1.27
CA TYR A 91 -6.86 -1.92 -2.45
C TYR A 91 -6.54 -0.89 -3.54
N ILE A 92 -7.42 0.09 -3.78
CA ILE A 92 -7.11 1.19 -4.70
C ILE A 92 -5.86 1.95 -4.27
N LEU A 93 -5.71 2.26 -2.98
CA LEU A 93 -4.51 2.93 -2.46
C LEU A 93 -3.23 2.20 -2.85
N HIS A 94 -3.23 0.87 -2.79
CA HIS A 94 -2.08 0.05 -3.18
C HIS A 94 -1.77 0.05 -4.67
N THR A 95 -2.74 0.38 -5.52
CA THR A 95 -2.52 0.54 -6.98
C THR A 95 -2.02 1.94 -7.36
N LEU A 96 -2.30 2.98 -6.55
CA LEU A 96 -1.95 4.37 -6.87
C LEU A 96 -0.44 4.58 -7.15
N PRO A 97 0.51 3.98 -6.42
CA PRO A 97 1.94 4.11 -6.73
C PRO A 97 2.35 3.62 -8.12
N HIS A 98 1.51 2.79 -8.73
CA HIS A 98 1.76 2.14 -10.01
C HIS A 98 0.95 2.78 -11.14
N ALA A 99 -0.25 3.30 -10.83
CA ALA A 99 -1.16 3.91 -11.79
C ALA A 99 -1.03 5.43 -11.90
N VAL A 100 -0.65 6.12 -10.82
CA VAL A 100 -0.55 7.59 -10.79
C VAL A 100 0.89 8.00 -11.05
N TRP A 101 1.15 8.54 -12.25
CA TRP A 101 2.47 9.03 -12.66
C TRP A 101 3.14 9.87 -11.58
N ALA A 102 2.41 10.86 -11.06
CA ALA A 102 2.95 11.87 -10.17
C ALA A 102 2.94 11.42 -8.71
N TRP A 103 2.63 10.15 -8.44
CA TRP A 103 2.50 9.63 -7.08
C TRP A 103 3.71 9.97 -6.23
N LYS A 104 4.92 9.71 -6.74
CA LYS A 104 6.19 9.98 -6.04
C LYS A 104 6.43 11.46 -5.73
N ALA A 105 5.76 12.38 -6.41
CA ALA A 105 5.84 13.81 -6.13
C ALA A 105 4.80 14.26 -5.09
N THR A 106 3.85 13.40 -4.73
CA THR A 106 2.92 13.68 -3.64
C THR A 106 3.60 13.49 -2.28
N PRO A 107 3.13 14.18 -1.22
CA PRO A 107 3.61 13.95 0.14
C PRO A 107 3.58 12.48 0.57
N TRP A 108 2.63 11.70 0.05
CA TRP A 108 2.43 10.29 0.39
C TRP A 108 3.31 9.34 -0.42
N GLY A 109 3.65 9.68 -1.66
CA GLY A 109 4.53 8.86 -2.49
C GLY A 109 5.99 8.89 -2.07
N CYS A 110 6.38 9.85 -1.22
CA CYS A 110 7.69 9.91 -0.59
C CYS A 110 7.81 9.06 0.68
N LEU A 111 6.69 8.57 1.22
CA LEU A 111 6.69 7.79 2.45
C LEU A 111 6.91 6.30 2.17
N PRO A 112 7.49 5.54 3.12
CA PRO A 112 7.57 4.10 3.02
C PRO A 112 6.17 3.48 2.84
N LYS A 113 6.04 2.49 1.95
CA LYS A 113 4.75 1.83 1.68
C LYS A 113 4.11 1.24 2.97
N SER A 114 4.92 0.81 3.93
CA SER A 114 4.45 0.33 5.23
C SER A 114 3.75 1.39 6.10
N GLN A 115 3.87 2.68 5.74
CA GLN A 115 3.20 3.80 6.42
C GLN A 115 1.94 4.27 5.68
N LEU A 116 1.53 3.58 4.61
CA LEU A 116 0.34 3.94 3.85
C LEU A 116 -0.92 3.93 4.71
N GLY A 117 -1.08 3.01 5.66
CA GLY A 117 -2.22 2.97 6.58
C GLY A 117 -2.35 4.23 7.44
N THR A 118 -1.24 4.66 8.05
CA THR A 118 -1.18 5.89 8.85
C THR A 118 -1.47 7.13 7.99
N SER A 119 -0.86 7.17 6.80
CA SER A 119 -1.04 8.25 5.83
C SER A 119 -2.49 8.36 5.36
N PHE A 120 -3.12 7.23 5.09
CA PHE A 120 -4.51 7.16 4.66
C PHE A 120 -5.44 7.73 5.72
N LYS A 121 -5.25 7.38 7.01
CA LYS A 121 -6.06 7.95 8.11
C LYS A 121 -5.85 9.45 8.30
N ALA A 122 -4.62 9.94 8.16
CA ALA A 122 -4.27 11.32 8.44
C ALA A 122 -4.70 12.31 7.35
N HIS A 123 -4.96 11.84 6.13
CA HIS A 123 -5.14 12.71 4.97
C HIS A 123 -6.41 12.36 4.16
N PRO A 124 -7.54 13.06 4.43
CA PRO A 124 -8.82 12.81 3.77
C PRO A 124 -8.79 12.88 2.24
N ALA A 125 -7.88 13.68 1.65
CA ALA A 125 -7.75 13.81 0.21
C ALA A 125 -7.44 12.47 -0.48
N VAL A 126 -6.56 11.65 0.10
CA VAL A 126 -6.22 10.33 -0.47
C VAL A 126 -7.40 9.37 -0.32
N GLN A 127 -8.12 9.45 0.80
CA GLN A 127 -9.33 8.66 1.01
C GLN A 127 -10.41 8.98 -0.02
N GLN A 128 -10.68 10.27 -0.25
CA GLN A 128 -11.65 10.74 -1.23
C GLN A 128 -11.30 10.29 -2.65
N VAL A 129 -10.03 10.39 -3.05
CA VAL A 129 -9.58 9.89 -4.36
C VAL A 129 -9.84 8.40 -4.50
N CYS A 130 -9.47 7.60 -3.49
CA CYS A 130 -9.72 6.16 -3.52
C CYS A 130 -11.22 5.85 -3.55
N GLN A 131 -12.03 6.61 -2.82
CA GLN A 131 -13.49 6.46 -2.78
C GLN A 131 -14.13 6.75 -4.15
N HIS A 132 -13.76 7.86 -4.80
CA HIS A 132 -14.24 8.21 -6.14
C HIS A 132 -13.81 7.22 -7.22
N ILE A 133 -12.62 6.62 -7.10
CA ILE A 133 -12.20 5.56 -8.01
C ILE A 133 -13.02 4.29 -7.80
N VAL A 134 -13.36 3.96 -6.55
CA VAL A 134 -14.20 2.80 -6.24
C VAL A 134 -15.62 2.98 -6.75
N ASP A 135 -16.26 4.10 -6.43
CA ASP A 135 -17.69 4.29 -6.73
C ASP A 135 -17.95 4.64 -8.19
N ASP A 136 -17.08 5.46 -8.80
CA ASP A 136 -17.35 6.10 -10.10
C ASP A 136 -16.28 5.82 -11.17
N ALA A 137 -15.27 4.99 -10.87
CA ALA A 137 -14.07 4.82 -11.70
C ALA A 137 -13.38 6.15 -12.06
N ALA A 138 -13.53 7.18 -11.21
CA ALA A 138 -13.17 8.55 -11.51
C ALA A 138 -11.67 8.83 -11.27
N TRP A 139 -10.80 8.16 -12.03
CA TRP A 139 -9.34 8.31 -11.99
C TRP A 139 -8.84 9.75 -12.20
N GLY A 140 -9.64 10.61 -12.83
CA GLY A 140 -9.34 12.04 -12.98
C GLY A 140 -9.13 12.77 -11.66
N PHE A 141 -9.72 12.30 -10.54
CA PHE A 141 -9.54 12.89 -9.22
C PHE A 141 -8.09 12.80 -8.70
N THR A 142 -7.28 11.88 -9.24
CA THR A 142 -5.86 11.78 -8.89
C THR A 142 -5.06 13.03 -9.25
N VAL A 143 -5.56 13.88 -10.16
CA VAL A 143 -4.95 15.17 -10.52
C VAL A 143 -5.04 16.19 -9.39
N LEU A 144 -5.98 16.01 -8.45
CA LEU A 144 -6.16 16.90 -7.29
C LEU A 144 -5.15 16.61 -6.17
N LEU A 145 -4.40 15.51 -6.25
CA LEU A 145 -3.36 15.23 -5.26
C LEU A 145 -2.28 16.31 -5.35
N PRO A 146 -1.89 16.95 -4.23
CA PRO A 146 -0.81 17.93 -4.23
C PRO A 146 0.49 17.25 -4.65
N THR A 147 1.02 17.65 -5.81
CA THR A 147 2.28 17.12 -6.36
C THR A 147 3.37 18.18 -6.45
N GLY A 148 3.01 19.46 -6.34
CA GLY A 148 3.92 20.58 -6.62
C GLY A 148 4.35 20.68 -8.10
N ILE A 149 3.86 19.79 -8.97
CA ILE A 149 4.17 19.76 -10.40
C ILE A 149 3.16 20.64 -11.15
N THR A 150 3.66 21.56 -11.98
CA THR A 150 2.80 22.42 -12.81
C THR A 150 2.25 21.66 -14.01
N TRP A 151 1.15 22.14 -14.59
CA TRP A 151 0.56 21.54 -15.80
C TRP A 151 1.53 21.53 -16.99
N GLY A 152 2.36 22.57 -17.14
CA GLY A 152 3.40 22.62 -18.19
C GLY A 152 4.43 21.50 -18.04
N ALA A 153 4.96 21.29 -16.83
CA ALA A 153 5.89 20.20 -16.56
C ALA A 153 5.29 18.81 -16.83
N ARG A 154 3.97 18.66 -16.64
CA ARG A 154 3.24 17.43 -16.99
C ARG A 154 3.18 17.21 -18.51
N LEU A 155 2.92 18.26 -19.29
CA LEU A 155 2.88 18.16 -20.76
C LEU A 155 4.27 17.86 -21.34
N ASP A 156 5.31 18.50 -20.82
CA ASP A 156 6.70 18.25 -21.24
C ASP A 156 7.12 16.79 -20.99
N ALA A 157 6.74 16.27 -19.83
CA ALA A 157 6.96 14.87 -19.47
C ALA A 157 6.21 13.88 -20.38
N MET A 158 4.96 14.17 -20.73
CA MET A 158 4.17 13.36 -21.67
C MET A 158 4.76 13.40 -23.09
N ALA A 159 5.18 14.58 -23.56
CA ALA A 159 5.80 14.78 -24.86
C ALA A 159 7.15 14.05 -24.98
N ALA A 160 7.89 13.94 -23.88
CA ALA A 160 9.16 13.21 -23.83
C ALA A 160 9.00 11.67 -23.87
N GLY A 161 7.78 11.14 -23.89
CA GLY A 161 7.52 9.69 -23.91
C GLY A 161 8.06 8.94 -22.69
N LEU A 162 8.39 9.66 -21.62
CA LEU A 162 8.96 9.09 -20.40
C LEU A 162 7.88 8.32 -19.66
N ALA A 163 7.67 7.02 -19.89
CA ALA A 163 6.92 6.24 -18.90
C ALA A 163 7.73 6.24 -17.59
N ALA A 164 7.28 7.02 -16.59
CA ALA A 164 7.89 7.20 -15.28
C ALA A 164 9.40 7.53 -15.32
N ALA A 165 9.78 8.76 -14.98
CA ALA A 165 11.18 8.98 -14.60
C ALA A 165 11.43 8.32 -13.22
N PRO A 166 12.32 7.32 -13.07
CA PRO A 166 13.16 7.27 -11.90
C PRO A 166 14.33 8.25 -12.12
N ARG A 167 14.76 8.94 -11.06
CA ARG A 167 16.04 9.67 -10.83
C ARG A 167 15.68 10.93 -10.02
N ARG A 168 16.17 11.17 -8.81
CA ARG A 168 17.25 10.60 -7.99
C ARG A 168 16.79 10.53 -6.55
#